data_AF-A0A2M9WHK3-F1
#
_entry.id   AF-A0A2M9WHK3-F1
#
_cell.length_a   1.000
_cell.length_b   1.000
_cell.length_c   1.000
_cell.angle_alpha   90.00
_cell.angle_beta   90.00
_cell.angle_gamma   90.00
#
_symmetry.space_group_name_H-M   'P 1'
#
loop_
_entity.id
_entity.type
_entity.pdbx_description
1 polymer ?
#
loop_
_entity_poly.entity_id
_entity_poly.type
_entity_poly.pdbx_seq_one_letter_code
_entity_poly.pdbx_strand_id
1 'polypeptide(L)'
;MSEINITGNIQKAAMTQLRSKEVVQIILASVYTGPTREDATAAATDFVNHLTLHNEASVRTACGDNFDRIQSAFAEQANSIAEKLADAVIDADKSGVESQIQTYVDNLQYKHSIDNGQDAANAKQPAEAV
;
A
#
# COMPACT_ATOMS: atom_id res chain seq x y z
N MET A 1 -43.45 23.47 4.60
CA MET A 1 -42.82 22.30 5.25
C MET A 1 -41.94 21.66 4.20
N SER A 2 -40.61 21.73 4.34
CA SER A 2 -39.71 21.03 3.43
C SER A 2 -39.88 19.53 3.65
N GLU A 3 -40.35 18.81 2.64
CA GLU A 3 -40.32 17.35 2.65
C GLU A 3 -38.87 16.93 2.83
N ILE A 4 -38.56 16.32 3.98
CA ILE A 4 -37.26 15.72 4.21
C ILE A 4 -37.11 14.64 3.16
N ASN A 5 -36.18 14.82 2.22
CA ASN A 5 -35.87 13.82 1.21
C ASN A 5 -35.08 12.67 1.85
N ILE A 6 -35.77 11.86 2.64
CA ILE A 6 -35.23 10.74 3.42
C ILE A 6 -34.49 9.77 2.49
N THR A 7 -35.07 9.47 1.33
CA THR A 7 -34.48 8.54 0.35
C THR A 7 -33.15 9.04 -0.22
N GLY A 8 -33.08 10.32 -0.63
CA GLY A 8 -31.82 10.92 -1.11
C GLY A 8 -30.73 10.97 -0.03
N ASN A 9 -31.11 11.25 1.22
CA ASN A 9 -30.16 11.26 2.35
C ASN A 9 -29.60 9.87 2.65
N ILE A 10 -30.43 8.82 2.60
CA ILE A 10 -30.00 7.43 2.79
C ILE A 10 -29.03 7.01 1.67
N GLN A 11 -29.34 7.34 0.42
CA GLN A 11 -28.48 7.02 -0.72
C GLN A 11 -27.10 7.68 -0.61
N LYS A 12 -27.05 8.95 -0.22
CA LYS A 12 -25.79 9.68 0.00
C LYS A 12 -24.97 9.05 1.12
N ALA A 13 -25.60 8.71 2.25
CA ALA A 13 -24.93 8.05 3.37
C ALA A 13 -24.38 6.66 2.98
N ALA A 14 -25.15 5.88 2.22
CA ALA A 14 -24.72 4.56 1.75
C ALA A 14 -23.50 4.65 0.80
N MET A 15 -23.47 5.62 -0.12
CA MET A 15 -22.32 5.84 -0.99
C MET A 15 -21.06 6.27 -0.23
N THR A 16 -21.20 7.10 0.80
CA THR A 16 -20.08 7.44 1.69
C THR A 16 -19.54 6.20 2.39
N GLN A 17 -20.43 5.35 2.93
CA GLN A 17 -20.03 4.12 3.60
C GLN A 17 -19.35 3.13 2.64
N LEU A 18 -19.83 3.02 1.40
CA LEU A 18 -19.23 2.17 0.37
C LEU A 18 -17.77 2.55 0.06
N ARG A 19 -17.42 3.83 0.20
CA ARG A 19 -16.06 4.38 0.00
C ARG A 19 -15.20 4.36 1.26
N SER A 20 -15.74 3.86 2.38
CA SER A 20 -15.02 3.84 3.65
C SER A 20 -13.91 2.79 3.66
N LYS A 21 -12.93 3.01 4.54
CA LYS A 21 -11.79 2.10 4.71
C LYS A 21 -12.23 0.70 5.07
N GLU A 22 -13.26 0.54 5.88
CA GLU A 22 -13.78 -0.76 6.31
C GLU A 22 -14.28 -1.59 5.12
N VAL A 23 -15.02 -0.98 4.20
CA VAL A 23 -15.53 -1.68 3.01
C VAL A 23 -14.41 -2.02 2.05
N VAL A 24 -13.46 -1.10 1.85
CA VAL A 24 -12.26 -1.35 1.03
C VAL A 24 -11.45 -2.52 1.58
N GLN A 25 -11.28 -2.61 2.90
CA GLN A 25 -10.56 -3.70 3.55
C GLN A 25 -11.27 -5.06 3.42
N ILE A 26 -12.60 -5.08 3.47
CA ILE A 26 -13.39 -6.31 3.22
C ILE A 26 -13.16 -6.81 1.79
N ILE A 27 -13.19 -5.91 0.81
CA ILE A 27 -12.94 -6.25 -0.60
C ILE A 27 -11.50 -6.72 -0.77
N LEU A 28 -10.53 -6.01 -0.19
CA LEU A 28 -9.10 -6.36 -0.23
C LEU A 28 -8.87 -7.79 0.27
N ALA A 29 -9.44 -8.15 1.42
CA ALA A 29 -9.34 -9.50 1.97
C ALA A 29 -9.92 -10.59 1.06
N SER A 30 -10.85 -10.24 0.17
CA SER A 30 -11.50 -11.17 -0.76
C SER A 30 -10.76 -11.32 -2.09
N VAL A 31 -10.00 -10.30 -2.51
CA VAL A 31 -9.36 -10.26 -3.85
C VAL A 31 -7.84 -10.33 -3.81
N TYR A 32 -7.21 -10.06 -2.66
CA TYR A 32 -5.75 -10.09 -2.56
C TYR A 32 -5.25 -11.53 -2.59
N THR A 33 -4.58 -11.88 -3.70
CA THR A 33 -3.92 -13.18 -3.92
C THR A 33 -2.40 -13.04 -4.04
N GLY A 34 -1.83 -11.98 -3.43
CA GLY A 34 -0.38 -11.71 -3.48
C GLY A 34 0.45 -12.80 -2.77
N PRO A 35 1.78 -12.61 -2.69
CA PRO A 35 2.69 -13.64 -2.21
C PRO A 35 2.38 -14.07 -0.77
N THR A 36 2.59 -15.35 -0.49
CA THR A 36 2.56 -15.85 0.88
C THR A 36 3.79 -15.35 1.65
N ARG A 37 3.70 -15.31 2.98
CA ARG A 37 4.84 -14.94 3.82
C ARG A 37 6.02 -15.90 3.64
N GLU A 38 5.75 -17.18 3.45
CA GLU A 38 6.76 -18.20 3.21
C GLU A 38 7.50 -17.93 1.89
N ASP A 39 6.78 -17.75 0.79
CA ASP A 39 7.36 -17.48 -0.53
C ASP A 39 8.16 -16.16 -0.53
N ALA A 40 7.61 -15.11 0.07
CA ALA A 40 8.27 -13.82 0.17
C ALA A 40 9.54 -13.89 1.03
N THR A 41 9.53 -14.65 2.12
CA THR A 41 10.71 -14.84 3.00
C THR A 41 11.78 -15.67 2.31
N ALA A 42 11.39 -16.71 1.56
CA ALA A 42 12.33 -17.51 0.78
C ALA A 42 13.03 -16.66 -0.30
N ALA A 43 12.25 -15.88 -1.06
CA ALA A 43 12.79 -14.96 -2.07
C ALA A 43 13.67 -13.86 -1.45
N ALA A 44 13.26 -13.28 -0.32
CA ALA A 44 14.04 -12.27 0.38
C ALA A 44 15.35 -12.83 0.96
N THR A 45 15.32 -14.06 1.49
CA THR A 45 16.52 -14.74 1.98
C THR A 45 17.51 -14.99 0.85
N ASP A 46 17.04 -15.49 -0.29
CA ASP A 46 17.87 -15.68 -1.48
C ASP A 46 18.48 -14.35 -1.93
N PHE A 47 17.66 -13.29 -2.02
CA PHE A 47 18.13 -11.95 -2.37
C PHE A 47 19.22 -11.44 -1.41
N VAL A 48 18.99 -11.49 -0.09
CA VAL A 48 19.94 -11.01 0.93
C VAL A 48 21.27 -11.77 0.87
N ASN A 49 21.22 -13.10 0.69
CA ASN A 49 22.41 -13.94 0.61
C ASN A 49 23.27 -13.68 -0.62
N HIS A 50 22.70 -13.09 -1.68
CA HIS A 50 23.40 -12.73 -2.90
C HIS A 50 23.81 -11.25 -2.97
N LEU A 51 23.58 -10.48 -1.91
CA LEU A 51 24.03 -9.09 -1.85
C LEU A 51 25.56 -9.00 -1.74
N THR A 52 26.14 -8.13 -2.54
CA THR A 52 27.57 -7.83 -2.53
C THR A 52 27.79 -6.32 -2.62
N LEU A 53 28.95 -5.85 -2.13
CA LEU A 53 29.31 -4.45 -2.23
C LEU A 53 29.86 -4.16 -3.64
N HIS A 54 29.17 -3.32 -4.40
CA HIS A 54 29.60 -2.90 -5.74
C HIS A 54 30.93 -2.14 -5.75
N ASN A 55 31.37 -1.59 -4.62
CA ASN A 55 32.65 -0.90 -4.45
C ASN A 55 33.22 -1.10 -3.03
N GLU A 56 33.55 -2.35 -2.70
CA GLU A 56 34.02 -2.76 -1.37
C GLU A 56 35.19 -1.91 -0.85
N ALA A 57 36.17 -1.57 -1.70
CA ALA A 57 37.35 -0.81 -1.29
C ALA A 57 36.99 0.57 -0.74
N SER A 58 36.13 1.32 -1.45
CA SER A 58 35.68 2.63 -0.96
C SER A 58 34.81 2.51 0.29
N VAL A 59 33.96 1.48 0.38
CA VAL A 59 33.14 1.24 1.58
C VAL A 59 34.02 0.88 2.78
N ARG A 60 35.04 0.03 2.61
CA ARG A 60 36.02 -0.29 3.65
C ARG A 60 36.77 0.94 4.13
N THR A 61 37.22 1.81 3.22
CA THR A 61 37.84 3.08 3.58
C THR A 61 36.89 3.99 4.36
N ALA A 62 35.62 4.09 3.94
CA ALA A 62 34.63 4.95 4.59
C ALA A 62 34.22 4.43 5.98
N CYS A 63 34.09 3.12 6.15
CA CYS A 63 33.71 2.49 7.42
C CYS A 63 34.89 2.34 8.40
N GLY A 64 36.12 2.35 7.90
CA GLY A 64 37.33 2.17 8.71
C GLY A 64 37.27 0.89 9.54
N ASP A 65 37.68 0.97 10.81
CA ASP A 65 37.72 -0.16 11.75
C ASP A 65 36.36 -0.82 12.01
N ASN A 66 35.25 -0.17 11.65
CA ASN A 66 33.91 -0.74 11.82
C ASN A 66 33.51 -1.68 10.67
N PHE A 67 34.24 -1.70 9.56
CA PHE A 67 33.84 -2.46 8.36
C PHE A 67 33.58 -3.93 8.67
N ASP A 68 34.52 -4.63 9.29
CA ASP A 68 34.40 -6.07 9.58
C ASP A 68 33.26 -6.35 10.57
N ARG A 69 33.04 -5.47 11.54
CA ARG A 69 31.93 -5.58 12.52
C ARG A 69 30.58 -5.43 11.84
N ILE A 70 30.45 -4.46 10.92
CA ILE A 70 29.23 -4.23 10.15
C ILE A 70 28.97 -5.42 9.22
N GLN A 71 30.01 -5.90 8.52
CA GLN A 71 29.89 -7.06 7.63
C GLN A 71 29.46 -8.32 8.39
N SER A 72 30.07 -8.60 9.55
CA SER A 72 29.69 -9.72 10.41
C SER A 72 28.24 -9.58 10.90
N ALA A 73 27.86 -8.40 11.39
CA ALA A 73 26.50 -8.16 11.87
C ALA A 73 25.46 -8.33 10.75
N PHE A 74 25.76 -7.88 9.53
CA PHE A 74 24.86 -8.06 8.39
C PHE A 74 24.67 -9.54 8.05
N ALA A 75 25.77 -10.32 8.03
CA ALA A 75 25.72 -11.75 7.78
C ALA A 75 24.96 -12.52 8.88
N GLU A 76 25.22 -12.20 10.15
CA GLU A 76 24.54 -12.82 11.30
C GLU A 76 23.04 -12.51 11.34
N GLN A 77 22.64 -11.31 10.90
CA GLN A 77 21.24 -10.87 10.89
C GLN A 77 20.53 -11.12 9.56
N ALA A 78 21.16 -11.81 8.60
CA ALA A 78 20.63 -11.99 7.24
C ALA A 78 19.18 -12.50 7.22
N ASN A 79 18.85 -13.49 8.05
CA ASN A 79 17.48 -14.02 8.14
C ASN A 79 16.48 -12.99 8.71
N SER A 80 16.86 -12.25 9.75
CA SER A 80 16.02 -11.20 10.34
C SER A 80 15.78 -10.04 9.37
N ILE A 81 16.80 -9.69 8.58
CA ILE A 81 16.69 -8.71 7.50
C ILE A 81 15.73 -9.24 6.42
N ALA A 82 15.87 -10.50 6.01
CA ALA A 82 15.01 -11.12 5.01
C ALA A 82 13.53 -11.15 5.43
N GLU A 83 13.23 -11.53 6.68
CA GLU A 83 11.86 -11.50 7.22
C GLU A 83 11.25 -10.09 7.16
N LYS A 84 12.01 -9.07 7.56
CA LYS A 84 11.56 -7.67 7.51
C LYS A 84 11.34 -7.19 6.08
N LEU A 85 12.20 -7.58 5.15
CA LEU A 85 12.04 -7.25 3.73
C LEU A 85 10.80 -7.94 3.15
N ALA A 86 10.57 -9.22 3.49
CA ALA A 86 9.38 -9.96 3.05
C ALA A 86 8.09 -9.29 3.53
N ASP A 87 8.02 -8.92 4.81
CA ASP A 87 6.87 -8.21 5.37
C ASP A 87 6.65 -6.86 4.66
N ALA A 88 7.72 -6.09 4.44
CA ALA A 88 7.65 -4.80 3.74
C ALA A 88 7.18 -4.92 2.28
N VAL A 89 7.62 -5.97 1.56
CA VAL A 89 7.19 -6.25 0.19
C VAL A 89 5.70 -6.61 0.15
N ILE A 90 5.25 -7.47 1.06
CA ILE A 90 3.83 -7.85 1.16
C ILE A 90 2.96 -6.63 1.47
N ASP A 91 3.38 -5.79 2.41
CA ASP A 91 2.62 -4.60 2.78
C ASP A 91 2.55 -3.59 1.63
N ALA A 92 3.64 -3.40 0.88
CA ALA A 92 3.66 -2.56 -0.30
C ALA A 92 2.72 -3.08 -1.40
N ASP A 93 2.73 -4.39 -1.66
CA ASP A 93 1.85 -5.03 -2.66
C ASP A 93 0.38 -4.90 -2.26
N LYS A 94 0.04 -5.22 -0.99
CA LYS A 94 -1.30 -5.02 -0.43
C LYS A 94 -1.77 -3.57 -0.56
N SER A 95 -0.91 -2.61 -0.26
CA SER A 95 -1.24 -1.18 -0.37
C SER A 95 -1.53 -0.78 -1.83
N GLY A 96 -0.80 -1.36 -2.79
CA GLY A 96 -1.07 -1.20 -4.21
C GLY A 96 -2.47 -1.68 -4.61
N VAL A 97 -2.85 -2.89 -4.18
CA VAL A 97 -4.19 -3.46 -4.44
C VAL A 97 -5.28 -2.66 -3.72
N GLU A 98 -5.03 -2.25 -2.47
CA GLU A 98 -5.96 -1.39 -1.71
C GLU A 98 -6.24 -0.09 -2.46
N SER A 99 -5.21 0.54 -3.05
CA SER A 99 -5.35 1.77 -3.84
C SER A 99 -6.21 1.56 -5.10
N GLN A 100 -6.07 0.42 -5.77
CA GLN A 100 -6.91 0.07 -6.92
C GLN A 100 -8.37 -0.11 -6.51
N ILE A 101 -8.63 -0.78 -5.38
CA ILE A 101 -9.98 -0.95 -4.83
C ILE A 101 -10.56 0.40 -4.44
N GLN A 102 -9.81 1.25 -3.75
CA GLN A 102 -10.24 2.60 -3.39
C GLN A 102 -10.62 3.40 -4.65
N THR A 103 -9.79 3.33 -5.69
CA THR A 103 -10.08 3.97 -6.98
C THR A 103 -11.38 3.45 -7.57
N TYR A 104 -11.61 2.14 -7.54
CA TYR A 104 -12.85 1.53 -8.03
C TYR A 104 -14.07 2.05 -7.25
N VAL A 105 -14.06 2.00 -5.91
CA VAL A 105 -15.21 2.43 -5.09
C VAL A 105 -15.44 3.94 -5.13
N ASP A 106 -14.39 4.75 -5.25
CA ASP A 106 -14.49 6.21 -5.45
C ASP A 106 -15.27 6.54 -6.73
N ASN A 107 -15.08 5.74 -7.78
CA ASN A 107 -15.73 5.92 -9.08
C ASN A 107 -17.12 5.25 -9.19
N LEU A 108 -17.57 4.53 -8.16
CA LEU A 108 -18.94 4.04 -8.14
C LEU A 108 -19.91 5.22 -8.01
N GLN A 109 -20.98 5.15 -8.80
CA GLN A 109 -22.04 6.16 -8.85
C GLN A 109 -23.39 5.44 -8.79
N TYR A 110 -24.30 5.98 -8.00
CA TYR A 110 -25.67 5.47 -7.95
C TYR A 110 -26.51 6.16 -9.03
N LYS A 111 -26.98 5.39 -10.02
CA LYS A 111 -27.69 5.89 -11.23
C LYS A 111 -28.95 6.73 -10.95
N HIS A 112 -29.52 6.64 -9.74
CA HIS A 112 -30.71 7.37 -9.33
C HIS A 112 -30.43 8.41 -8.22
N SER A 113 -29.16 8.72 -7.96
CA SER A 113 -28.75 9.80 -7.06
C SER A 113 -29.01 11.15 -7.71
N ILE A 114 -29.32 12.16 -6.88
CA ILE A 114 -29.48 13.57 -7.31
C ILE A 114 -28.10 14.20 -7.64
N ASP A 115 -27.02 13.52 -7.26
CA ASP A 115 -25.63 13.87 -7.53
C ASP A 115 -25.01 12.77 -8.42
N ASN A 116 -24.72 13.14 -9.67
CA ASN A 116 -24.25 12.29 -10.76
C ASN A 116 -22.73 12.02 -10.70
N GLY A 117 -22.12 12.13 -9.51
CA GLY A 117 -20.71 11.87 -9.29
C GLY A 117 -19.76 12.96 -9.81
N GLN A 118 -20.26 14.17 -10.06
CA GLN A 118 -19.42 15.33 -10.39
C GLN A 118 -18.69 15.89 -9.15
N ASP A 119 -19.27 15.75 -7.96
CA ASP A 119 -18.66 16.27 -6.72
C ASP A 119 -17.40 15.50 -6.28
N ALA A 120 -17.22 14.25 -6.74
CA ALA A 120 -16.02 13.45 -6.46
C ALA A 120 -14.82 13.81 -7.35
N ALA A 121 -15.07 14.28 -8.58
CA ALA A 121 -14.01 14.69 -9.52
C ALA A 121 -13.33 16.01 -9.09
N ASN A 122 -14.09 16.92 -8.47
CA ASN A 122 -13.60 18.24 -8.07
C ASN A 122 -12.68 18.24 -6.83
N ALA A 123 -12.64 17.16 -6.04
CA ALA A 123 -11.81 17.10 -4.82
C ALA A 123 -10.35 16.66 -5.08
N LYS A 124 -10.03 16.17 -6.29
CA LYS A 124 -8.68 15.69 -6.67
C LYS A 124 -7.98 16.57 -7.71
N GLN A 125 -8.57 17.67 -8.18
CA GLN A 125 -7.82 18.64 -8.97
C GLN A 125 -6.91 19.46 -8.03
N PRO A 126 -5.57 19.44 -8.20
CA PRO A 126 -4.75 20.48 -7.60
C PRO A 126 -5.24 21.81 -8.20
N ALA A 127 -5.47 22.80 -7.33
CA ALA A 127 -5.71 24.15 -7.78
C ALA A 127 -4.52 24.56 -8.66
N GLU A 128 -4.73 24.65 -9.97
CA GLU A 128 -3.76 25.26 -10.88
C GLU A 128 -3.50 26.66 -10.36
N ALA A 129 -2.25 26.91 -10.00
CA ALA A 129 -1.77 28.23 -9.66
C ALA A 129 -1.93 29.13 -10.90
N VAL A 130 -2.84 30.09 -10.80
CA VAL A 130 -2.90 31.28 -11.67
C VAL A 130 -2.32 32.45 -10.91
#